data_AF-A0AAX2MDL0-F1
#
_entry.id   AF-A0AAX2MDL0-F1
#
_cell.length_a   1.000
_cell.length_b   1.000
_cell.length_c   1.000
_cell.angle_alpha   90.00
_cell.angle_beta   90.00
_cell.angle_gamma   90.00
#
_symmetry.space_group_name_H-M   'P 1'
#
loop_
_entity.id
_entity.type
_entity.pdbx_description
1 polymer ?
#
loop_
_entity_poly.entity_id
_entity_poly.type
_entity_poly.pdbx_seq_one_letter_code
_entity_poly.pdbx_strand_id
1 'polypeptide(L)'
;MRLPPASLLPALLPLLAPWGETARRWLFNPSIDGEWWRAFTASWVHADWRHAALNSASLLLLAGLGGRRAAWALCALALLLPWLIAGLQMIPPEPQPFLGASGVVYGWWAAVAWLKRSETAGPWLAAALLLRLAWQGMWPNLGPGGEPVLWSAHVGGALLAPPLLLGLSCARRAVPAASLRSSARS
;
A
#
# COMPACT_ATOMS: atom_id res chain seq x y z
N MET A 1 -0.55 16.30 -15.10
CA MET A 1 0.23 15.42 -14.21
C MET A 1 1.00 14.43 -15.06
N ARG A 2 2.33 14.30 -14.91
CA ARG A 2 3.09 13.22 -15.56
C ARG A 2 3.26 12.09 -14.56
N LEU A 3 2.72 10.91 -14.88
CA LEU A 3 2.90 9.71 -14.05
C LEU A 3 4.37 9.25 -14.14
N PRO A 4 5.06 9.03 -13.01
CA PRO A 4 6.40 8.48 -13.06
C PRO A 4 6.34 7.02 -13.52
N PRO A 5 7.17 6.60 -14.50
CA PRO A 5 7.14 5.22 -15.02
C PRO A 5 7.30 4.16 -13.94
N ALA A 6 8.14 4.44 -12.93
CA ALA A 6 8.45 3.50 -11.86
C ALA A 6 7.23 3.11 -11.01
N SER A 7 6.31 4.04 -10.74
CA SER A 7 5.11 3.76 -9.93
C SER A 7 3.95 3.17 -10.74
N LEU A 8 4.05 3.10 -12.07
CA LEU A 8 3.01 2.51 -12.91
C LEU A 8 2.88 1.01 -12.67
N LEU A 9 4.00 0.31 -12.52
CA LEU A 9 4.00 -1.14 -12.31
C LEU A 9 3.20 -1.54 -11.06
N PRO A 10 3.53 -1.06 -9.84
CA PRO A 10 2.74 -1.40 -8.66
C PRO A 10 1.30 -0.86 -8.73
N ALA A 11 1.06 0.25 -9.43
CA ALA A 11 -0.28 0.81 -9.59
C ALA A 11 -1.18 0.00 -10.53
N LEU A 12 -0.61 -0.67 -11.53
CA LEU A 12 -1.34 -1.53 -12.47
C LEU A 12 -1.38 -3.00 -12.05
N LEU A 13 -0.55 -3.40 -11.08
CA LEU A 13 -0.45 -4.78 -10.64
C LEU A 13 -1.81 -5.41 -10.25
N PRO A 14 -2.75 -4.71 -9.56
CA PRO A 14 -4.08 -5.26 -9.30
C PRO A 14 -4.85 -5.67 -10.57
N LEU A 15 -4.67 -4.93 -11.67
CA LEU A 15 -5.29 -5.22 -12.98
C LEU A 15 -4.50 -6.20 -13.85
N LEU A 16 -3.30 -6.61 -13.43
CA LEU A 16 -2.48 -7.60 -14.14
C LEU A 16 -2.45 -8.95 -13.41
N ALA A 17 -2.80 -8.95 -12.13
CA ALA A 17 -2.86 -10.15 -11.30
C ALA A 17 -4.20 -10.89 -11.46
N PRO A 18 -4.28 -12.18 -11.08
CA PRO A 18 -5.53 -12.93 -11.10
C PRO A 18 -6.67 -12.26 -10.32
N TRP A 19 -7.89 -12.40 -10.86
CA TRP A 19 -9.13 -12.04 -10.18
C TRP A 19 -10.16 -13.18 -10.21
N GLY A 20 -11.25 -13.01 -9.46
CA GLY A 20 -12.35 -13.98 -9.43
C GLY A 20 -12.07 -15.15 -8.50
N GLU A 21 -12.77 -16.26 -8.71
CA GLU A 21 -12.66 -17.44 -7.84
C GLU A 21 -11.22 -18.01 -7.81
N THR A 22 -10.50 -17.93 -8.94
CA THR A 22 -9.11 -18.39 -9.00
C THR A 22 -8.19 -17.61 -8.06
N ALA A 23 -8.41 -16.31 -7.89
CA ALA A 23 -7.62 -15.43 -7.03
C ALA A 23 -7.71 -15.79 -5.55
N ARG A 24 -8.79 -16.46 -5.12
CA ARG A 24 -8.95 -16.90 -3.72
C ARG A 24 -7.92 -17.93 -3.30
N ARG A 25 -7.24 -18.59 -4.24
CA ARG A 25 -6.05 -19.41 -3.98
C ARG A 25 -4.85 -18.64 -3.44
N TRP A 26 -4.91 -17.31 -3.38
CA TRP A 26 -3.87 -16.48 -2.77
C TRP A 26 -4.40 -15.69 -1.55
N LEU A 27 -5.62 -15.98 -1.08
CA LEU A 27 -6.18 -15.41 0.14
C LEU A 27 -5.19 -15.59 1.28
N PHE A 28 -4.84 -14.49 1.94
CA PHE A 28 -4.11 -14.56 3.20
C PHE A 28 -5.07 -14.99 4.30
N ASN A 29 -4.70 -16.05 5.02
CA ASN A 29 -5.41 -16.51 6.19
C ASN A 29 -4.39 -16.74 7.32
N PRO A 30 -4.45 -15.99 8.42
CA PRO A 30 -3.54 -16.13 9.56
C PRO A 30 -3.46 -17.55 10.14
N SER A 31 -4.51 -18.35 9.97
CA SER A 31 -4.59 -19.72 10.51
C SER A 31 -3.93 -20.79 9.62
N ILE A 32 -3.46 -20.43 8.41
CA ILE A 32 -2.85 -21.39 7.48
C ILE A 32 -1.33 -21.27 7.58
N ASP A 33 -0.74 -22.23 8.28
CA ASP A 33 0.71 -22.34 8.41
C ASP A 33 1.37 -22.80 7.11
N GLY A 34 2.59 -22.32 6.86
CA GLY A 34 3.44 -22.77 5.76
C GLY A 34 3.30 -22.02 4.43
N GLU A 35 2.24 -21.22 4.24
CA GLU A 35 2.00 -20.46 3.00
C GLU A 35 2.37 -18.96 3.12
N TRP A 36 3.55 -18.68 3.67
CA TRP A 36 4.03 -17.33 4.00
C TRP A 36 4.01 -16.33 2.83
N TRP A 37 4.15 -16.80 1.59
CA TRP A 37 4.09 -15.96 0.39
C TRP A 37 2.74 -15.23 0.24
N ARG A 38 1.67 -15.78 0.82
CA ARG A 38 0.33 -15.17 0.83
C ARG A 38 0.28 -13.86 1.58
N ALA A 39 1.15 -13.67 2.58
CA ALA A 39 1.28 -12.38 3.27
C ALA A 39 1.63 -11.24 2.32
N PHE A 40 2.30 -11.55 1.20
CA PHE A 40 2.57 -10.57 0.14
C PHE A 40 1.57 -10.65 -1.01
N THR A 41 1.33 -11.84 -1.57
CA THR A 41 0.56 -11.98 -2.80
C THR A 41 -0.92 -11.64 -2.62
N ALA A 42 -1.47 -11.83 -1.42
CA ALA A 42 -2.87 -11.52 -1.14
C ALA A 42 -3.20 -10.04 -1.36
N SER A 43 -2.23 -9.13 -1.20
CA SER A 43 -2.45 -7.70 -1.48
C SER A 43 -2.56 -7.39 -2.98
N TRP A 44 -2.26 -8.32 -3.87
CA TRP A 44 -2.18 -8.02 -5.30
C TRP A 44 -3.26 -8.69 -6.15
N VAL A 45 -3.91 -9.72 -5.61
CA VAL A 45 -5.03 -10.42 -6.27
C VAL A 45 -6.37 -9.94 -5.72
N HIS A 46 -7.47 -10.15 -6.46
CA HIS A 46 -8.79 -9.60 -6.10
C HIS A 46 -9.93 -10.59 -6.30
N ALA A 47 -10.95 -10.52 -5.46
CA ALA A 47 -12.14 -11.38 -5.59
C ALA A 47 -12.95 -11.04 -6.86
N ASP A 48 -12.86 -9.81 -7.37
CA ASP A 48 -13.60 -9.33 -8.53
C ASP A 48 -12.80 -8.27 -9.31
N TRP A 49 -13.04 -8.20 -10.62
CA TRP A 49 -12.32 -7.28 -11.52
C TRP A 49 -12.63 -5.80 -11.22
N ARG A 50 -13.84 -5.47 -10.72
CA ARG A 50 -14.20 -4.09 -10.36
C ARG A 50 -13.38 -3.64 -9.17
N HIS A 51 -13.14 -4.53 -8.20
CA HIS A 51 -12.28 -4.24 -7.06
C HIS A 51 -10.82 -4.03 -7.49
N ALA A 52 -10.30 -4.86 -8.40
CA ALA A 52 -8.98 -4.68 -9.00
C ALA A 52 -8.85 -3.33 -9.75
N ALA A 53 -9.87 -2.98 -10.55
CA ALA A 53 -9.92 -1.73 -11.30
C ALA A 53 -9.95 -0.50 -10.39
N LEU A 54 -10.78 -0.51 -9.34
CA LEU A 54 -10.86 0.59 -8.37
C LEU A 54 -9.55 0.79 -7.60
N ASN A 55 -8.90 -0.31 -7.18
CA ASN A 55 -7.60 -0.22 -6.53
C ASN A 55 -6.53 0.31 -7.48
N SER A 56 -6.48 -0.18 -8.73
CA SER A 56 -5.51 0.34 -9.71
C SER A 56 -5.74 1.82 -10.02
N ALA A 57 -7.00 2.23 -10.22
CA ALA A 57 -7.35 3.64 -10.44
C ALA A 57 -6.92 4.51 -9.25
N SER A 58 -7.11 4.03 -8.03
CA SER A 58 -6.69 4.73 -6.81
C SER A 58 -5.17 4.84 -6.72
N LEU A 59 -4.43 3.75 -6.98
CA LEU A 59 -2.96 3.77 -6.98
C LEU A 59 -2.42 4.69 -8.09
N LEU A 60 -3.00 4.67 -9.30
CA LEU A 60 -2.63 5.56 -10.39
C LEU A 60 -2.87 7.03 -10.04
N LEU A 61 -4.02 7.34 -9.43
CA LEU A 61 -4.33 8.69 -8.95
C LEU A 61 -3.30 9.14 -7.92
N LEU A 62 -2.98 8.30 -6.94
CA LEU A 62 -2.02 8.61 -5.88
C LEU A 62 -0.59 8.76 -6.43
N ALA A 63 -0.19 7.91 -7.39
CA ALA A 63 1.07 8.09 -8.13
C ALA A 63 1.11 9.42 -8.89
N GLY A 64 0.00 9.83 -9.48
CA GLY A 64 -0.14 11.12 -10.17
C GLY A 64 -0.03 12.32 -9.22
N LEU A 65 -0.73 12.26 -8.09
CA LEU A 65 -0.74 13.31 -7.06
C LEU A 65 0.62 13.42 -6.34
N GLY A 66 1.28 12.29 -6.08
CA GLY A 66 2.62 12.26 -5.49
C GLY A 66 3.72 12.66 -6.49
N GLY A 67 3.49 12.42 -7.78
CA GLY A 67 4.42 12.76 -8.86
C GLY A 67 5.80 12.11 -8.70
N ARG A 68 6.80 12.64 -9.42
CA ARG A 68 8.16 12.07 -9.45
C ARG A 68 8.82 12.00 -8.06
N ARG A 69 8.49 12.95 -7.17
CA ARG A 69 9.06 13.01 -5.82
C ARG A 69 8.62 11.82 -4.95
N ALA A 70 7.39 11.33 -5.15
CA ALA A 70 6.86 10.20 -4.38
C ALA A 70 7.18 8.83 -5.02
N ALA A 71 7.58 8.76 -6.29
CA ALA A 71 7.70 7.51 -7.05
C ALA A 71 8.48 6.41 -6.29
N TRP A 72 9.66 6.73 -5.78
CA TRP A 72 10.47 5.78 -5.01
C TRP A 72 9.79 5.35 -3.70
N ALA A 73 9.19 6.30 -2.97
CA ALA A 73 8.48 6.04 -1.72
C ALA A 73 7.30 5.10 -1.94
N LEU A 74 6.51 5.34 -3.00
CA LEU A 74 5.36 4.51 -3.35
C LEU A 74 5.79 3.08 -3.77
N CYS A 75 6.90 2.93 -4.50
CA CYS A 75 7.44 1.61 -4.84
C CYS A 75 7.92 0.86 -3.60
N ALA A 76 8.63 1.53 -2.68
CA ALA A 76 9.07 0.93 -1.44
C ALA A 76 7.88 0.50 -0.56
N LEU A 77 6.83 1.33 -0.49
CA LEU A 77 5.61 1.00 0.23
C LEU A 77 4.85 -0.16 -0.41
N ALA A 78 4.78 -0.24 -1.74
CA ALA A 78 4.20 -1.40 -2.42
C ALA A 78 4.95 -2.69 -2.03
N LEU A 79 6.28 -2.65 -1.91
CA LEU A 79 7.04 -3.84 -1.51
C LEU A 79 6.83 -4.22 -0.04
N LEU A 80 6.72 -3.24 0.86
CA LEU A 80 6.81 -3.47 2.31
C LEU A 80 5.46 -3.57 3.02
N LEU A 81 4.46 -2.78 2.60
CA LEU A 81 3.16 -2.75 3.27
C LEU A 81 2.42 -4.09 3.28
N PRO A 82 2.42 -4.93 2.22
CA PRO A 82 1.73 -6.22 2.24
C PRO A 82 2.13 -7.08 3.45
N TRP A 83 3.44 -7.21 3.70
CA TRP A 83 3.99 -7.96 4.82
C TRP A 83 3.55 -7.41 6.18
N LEU A 84 3.62 -6.09 6.35
CA LEU A 84 3.28 -5.44 7.60
C LEU A 84 1.77 -5.52 7.88
N ILE A 85 0.94 -5.36 6.86
CA ILE A 85 -0.52 -5.49 6.96
C ILE A 85 -0.88 -6.92 7.35
N ALA A 86 -0.26 -7.92 6.72
CA ALA A 86 -0.44 -9.32 7.08
C ALA A 86 -0.03 -9.60 8.52
N GLY A 87 1.14 -9.11 8.96
CA GLY A 87 1.56 -9.23 10.36
C GLY A 87 0.59 -8.59 11.34
N LEU A 88 0.02 -7.41 11.01
CA LEU A 88 -1.02 -6.79 11.82
C LEU A 88 -2.30 -7.63 11.91
N GLN A 89 -2.65 -8.38 10.86
CA GLN A 89 -3.84 -9.24 10.86
C GLN A 89 -3.67 -10.54 11.66
N MET A 90 -2.44 -10.82 12.13
CA MET A 90 -2.15 -11.96 13.01
C MET A 90 -2.27 -11.60 14.50
N ILE A 91 -2.42 -10.31 14.84
CA ILE A 91 -2.49 -9.84 16.24
C ILE A 91 -3.85 -10.10 16.88
N PRO A 92 -4.99 -9.82 16.21
CA PRO A 92 -6.31 -10.09 16.79
C PRO A 92 -6.51 -11.59 17.05
N PRO A 93 -7.29 -11.96 18.08
CA PRO A 93 -7.56 -13.36 18.40
C PRO A 93 -8.36 -14.06 17.29
N GLU A 94 -9.22 -13.32 16.59
CA GLU A 94 -9.95 -13.82 15.44
C GLU A 94 -9.15 -13.56 14.15
N PRO A 95 -8.85 -14.59 13.35
CA PRO A 95 -8.13 -14.44 12.09
C PRO A 95 -8.85 -13.45 11.17
N GLN A 96 -8.11 -12.46 10.68
CA GLN A 96 -8.62 -11.46 9.74
C GLN A 96 -8.07 -11.74 8.34
N PRO A 97 -8.70 -12.63 7.54
CA PRO A 97 -8.24 -12.91 6.20
C PRO A 97 -8.47 -11.70 5.28
N PHE A 98 -7.59 -11.53 4.29
CA PHE A 98 -7.74 -10.44 3.33
C PHE A 98 -7.32 -10.83 1.92
N LEU A 99 -7.89 -10.09 0.98
CA LEU A 99 -7.61 -10.17 -0.45
C LEU A 99 -7.76 -8.77 -1.05
N GLY A 100 -6.69 -8.26 -1.68
CA GLY A 100 -6.71 -7.01 -2.43
C GLY A 100 -5.77 -5.92 -1.90
N ALA A 101 -5.48 -4.99 -2.81
CA ALA A 101 -4.52 -3.90 -2.64
C ALA A 101 -5.02 -2.72 -1.79
N SER A 102 -6.23 -2.77 -1.24
CA SER A 102 -6.81 -1.60 -0.57
C SER A 102 -6.00 -1.15 0.64
N GLY A 103 -5.40 -2.05 1.43
CA GLY A 103 -4.46 -1.66 2.49
C GLY A 103 -3.25 -0.88 1.95
N VAL A 104 -2.69 -1.28 0.80
CA VAL A 104 -1.61 -0.55 0.11
C VAL A 104 -2.10 0.81 -0.39
N VAL A 105 -3.32 0.89 -0.94
CA VAL A 105 -3.95 2.15 -1.38
C VAL A 105 -4.00 3.16 -0.22
N TYR A 106 -4.46 2.74 0.95
CA TYR A 106 -4.56 3.63 2.12
C TYR A 106 -3.18 4.05 2.63
N GLY A 107 -2.18 3.16 2.56
CA GLY A 107 -0.80 3.53 2.86
C GLY A 107 -0.21 4.52 1.85
N TRP A 108 -0.48 4.37 0.56
CA TRP A 108 -0.10 5.33 -0.47
C TRP A 108 -0.79 6.68 -0.25
N TRP A 109 -2.07 6.69 0.14
CA TRP A 109 -2.80 7.91 0.46
C TRP A 109 -2.14 8.66 1.63
N ALA A 110 -1.90 7.97 2.75
CA ALA A 110 -1.22 8.53 3.90
C ALA A 110 0.18 9.05 3.54
N ALA A 111 0.93 8.30 2.73
CA ALA A 111 2.25 8.68 2.24
C ALA A 111 2.22 9.96 1.40
N VAL A 112 1.30 10.07 0.45
CA VAL A 112 1.18 11.27 -0.40
C VAL A 112 0.76 12.47 0.45
N ALA A 113 -0.21 12.30 1.36
CA ALA A 113 -0.61 13.35 2.30
C ALA A 113 0.58 13.82 3.15
N TRP A 114 1.36 12.89 3.69
CA TRP A 114 2.56 13.17 4.47
C TRP A 114 3.66 13.88 3.68
N LEU A 115 3.97 13.40 2.47
CA LEU A 115 4.99 14.00 1.61
C LEU A 115 4.61 15.43 1.19
N LYS A 116 3.30 15.70 1.05
CA LYS A 116 2.75 17.01 0.69
C LYS A 116 2.32 17.84 1.89
N ARG A 117 2.68 17.49 3.13
CA ARG A 117 2.19 18.13 4.37
C ARG A 117 2.47 19.64 4.48
N SER A 118 3.51 20.14 3.81
CA SER A 118 3.83 21.57 3.74
C SER A 118 3.15 22.30 2.57
N GLU A 119 2.41 21.58 1.73
CA GLU A 119 1.62 22.12 0.64
C GLU A 119 0.14 22.12 1.03
N THR A 120 -0.65 23.03 0.47
CA THR A 120 -2.09 23.14 0.78
C THR A 120 -2.85 21.82 0.61
N ALA A 121 -2.48 21.02 -0.39
CA ALA A 121 -3.11 19.73 -0.66
C ALA A 121 -2.85 18.67 0.42
N GLY A 122 -1.73 18.73 1.16
CA GLY A 122 -1.38 17.69 2.14
C GLY A 122 -2.40 17.56 3.27
N PRO A 123 -2.72 18.65 4.00
CA PRO A 123 -3.75 18.65 5.04
C PRO A 123 -5.14 18.21 4.52
N TRP A 124 -5.52 18.62 3.31
CA TRP A 124 -6.79 18.19 2.71
C TRP A 124 -6.82 16.69 2.41
N LEU A 125 -5.72 16.13 1.88
CA LEU A 125 -5.59 14.70 1.65
C LEU A 125 -5.65 13.91 2.96
N ALA A 126 -4.99 14.41 4.01
CA ALA A 126 -5.04 13.80 5.35
C ALA A 126 -6.45 13.84 5.94
N ALA A 127 -7.14 14.99 5.87
CA ALA A 127 -8.50 15.14 6.35
C ALA A 127 -9.47 14.21 5.61
N ALA A 128 -9.36 14.13 4.28
CA ALA A 128 -10.18 13.23 3.47
C ALA A 128 -9.92 11.75 3.79
N LEU A 129 -8.66 11.36 4.04
CA LEU A 129 -8.31 10.01 4.48
C LEU A 129 -8.93 9.67 5.84
N LEU A 130 -8.79 10.58 6.82
CA LEU A 130 -9.35 10.40 8.16
C LEU A 130 -10.87 10.30 8.12
N LEU A 131 -11.53 11.19 7.37
CA LEU A 131 -12.98 11.15 7.18
C LEU A 131 -13.42 9.83 6.53
N ARG A 132 -12.69 9.36 5.52
CA ARG A 132 -12.97 8.08 4.85
C ARG A 132 -12.83 6.89 5.80
N LEU A 133 -11.78 6.86 6.63
CA LEU A 133 -11.55 5.80 7.62
C LEU A 133 -12.62 5.83 8.72
N ALA A 134 -12.96 7.02 9.23
CA ALA A 134 -14.02 7.18 10.24
C ALA A 134 -15.37 6.71 9.70
N TRP A 135 -15.72 7.12 8.48
CA TRP A 135 -16.94 6.67 7.80
C TRP A 135 -17.00 5.14 7.67
N GLN A 136 -15.93 4.49 7.22
CA GLN A 136 -15.90 3.03 7.10
C GLN A 136 -16.00 2.31 8.44
N GLY A 137 -15.42 2.88 9.51
CA GLY A 137 -15.52 2.32 10.85
C GLY A 137 -16.94 2.41 11.42
N MET A 138 -17.65 3.50 11.12
CA MET A 138 -19.05 3.71 11.56
C MET A 138 -20.06 2.94 10.70
N TRP A 139 -19.81 2.82 9.40
CA TRP A 139 -20.65 2.12 8.44
C TRP A 139 -19.85 1.03 7.73
N PRO A 140 -19.72 -0.18 8.32
CA PRO A 140 -19.13 -1.32 7.66
C PRO A 140 -19.89 -1.63 6.38
N ASN A 141 -19.16 -1.75 5.27
CA ASN A 141 -19.74 -2.03 3.96
C ASN A 141 -19.14 -3.31 3.39
N LEU A 142 -19.89 -3.95 2.48
CA LEU A 142 -19.39 -5.06 1.70
C LEU A 142 -18.51 -4.54 0.55
N GLY A 143 -17.48 -5.30 0.23
CA GLY A 143 -16.63 -5.11 -0.94
C GLY A 143 -17.37 -5.52 -2.22
N PRO A 144 -16.80 -5.22 -3.40
CA PRO A 144 -17.42 -5.56 -4.68
C PRO A 144 -17.69 -7.06 -4.89
N GLY A 145 -16.95 -7.95 -4.21
CA GLY A 145 -17.19 -9.40 -4.24
C GLY A 145 -18.16 -9.92 -3.16
N GLY A 146 -18.76 -9.04 -2.37
CA GLY A 146 -19.68 -9.38 -1.27
C GLY A 146 -18.98 -9.72 0.05
N GLU A 147 -17.66 -9.83 0.08
CA GLU A 147 -16.89 -9.97 1.31
C GLU A 147 -16.88 -8.67 2.16
N PRO A 148 -16.85 -8.75 3.49
CA PRO A 148 -16.66 -7.56 4.32
C PRO A 148 -15.36 -6.83 3.98
N VAL A 149 -15.43 -5.50 3.86
CA VAL A 149 -14.23 -4.68 3.71
C VAL A 149 -13.41 -4.76 5.00
N LEU A 150 -12.18 -5.27 4.90
CA LEU A 150 -11.31 -5.39 6.07
C LEU A 150 -10.74 -4.02 6.48
N TRP A 151 -11.47 -3.32 7.35
CA TRP A 151 -11.13 -1.98 7.82
C TRP A 151 -9.78 -1.91 8.54
N SER A 152 -9.42 -2.95 9.31
CA SER A 152 -8.13 -3.04 10.01
C SER A 152 -6.94 -2.98 9.04
N ALA A 153 -7.06 -3.56 7.84
CA ALA A 153 -6.02 -3.47 6.82
C ALA A 153 -5.88 -2.05 6.24
N HIS A 154 -6.97 -1.31 6.11
CA HIS A 154 -6.96 0.09 5.66
C HIS A 154 -6.27 0.99 6.70
N VAL A 155 -6.67 0.85 7.96
CA VAL A 155 -6.06 1.58 9.08
C VAL A 155 -4.60 1.22 9.21
N GLY A 156 -4.26 -0.07 9.17
CA GLY A 156 -2.88 -0.55 9.21
C GLY A 156 -2.02 0.07 8.11
N GLY A 157 -2.48 0.02 6.86
CA GLY A 157 -1.80 0.66 5.74
C GLY A 157 -1.57 2.16 5.97
N ALA A 158 -2.61 2.89 6.37
CA ALA A 158 -2.54 4.33 6.62
C ALA A 158 -1.57 4.70 7.76
N LEU A 159 -1.58 3.94 8.87
CA LEU A 159 -0.74 4.21 10.03
C LEU A 159 0.73 3.81 9.82
N LEU A 160 0.99 2.72 9.10
CA LEU A 160 2.34 2.19 8.90
C LEU A 160 3.16 3.00 7.88
N ALA A 161 2.52 3.62 6.88
CA ALA A 161 3.23 4.23 5.77
C ALA A 161 4.10 5.46 6.15
N PRO A 162 3.61 6.48 6.87
CA PRO A 162 4.44 7.64 7.26
C PRO A 162 5.70 7.30 8.09
N PRO A 163 5.64 6.49 9.17
CA PRO A 163 6.83 6.14 9.94
C PRO A 163 7.80 5.29 9.13
N LEU A 164 7.31 4.38 8.28
CA LEU A 164 8.16 3.60 7.38
C LEU A 164 8.93 4.50 6.42
N LEU A 165 8.27 5.51 5.84
CA LEU A 165 8.94 6.49 4.98
C LEU A 165 9.97 7.33 5.73
N LEU A 166 9.68 7.72 6.97
CA LEU A 166 10.63 8.45 7.81
C LEU A 166 11.88 7.59 8.07
N GLY A 167 11.69 6.34 8.46
CA GLY A 167 12.77 5.38 8.72
C GLY A 167 13.64 5.15 7.49
N LEU A 168 13.03 4.87 6.33
CA LEU A 168 13.75 4.67 5.07
C LEU A 168 14.50 5.95 4.63
N SER A 169 13.93 7.13 4.86
CA SER A 169 14.59 8.41 4.56
C SER A 169 15.81 8.65 5.45
N CYS A 170 15.72 8.29 6.73
CA CYS A 170 16.85 8.36 7.66
C CYS A 170 17.95 7.37 7.28
N ALA A 171 17.59 6.11 6.97
CA ALA A 171 18.55 5.10 6.53
C ALA A 171 19.31 5.54 5.27
N ARG A 172 18.62 6.11 4.28
CA ARG A 172 19.24 6.63 3.05
C ARG A 172 20.22 7.77 3.28
N ARG A 173 19.98 8.60 4.29
CA ARG A 173 20.91 9.69 4.67
C ARG A 173 22.10 9.17 5.48
N ALA A 174 21.93 8.07 6.19
CA ALA A 174 22.96 7.47 7.03
C ALA A 174 23.98 6.63 6.25
N VAL A 175 23.66 6.18 5.02
CA VAL A 175 24.64 5.54 4.12
C VAL A 175 25.70 6.59 3.75
N PRO A 176 26.94 6.50 4.26
CA PRO A 176 28.00 7.42 3.88
C PRO A 176 28.22 7.28 2.37
N ALA A 177 28.48 8.38 1.67
CA ALA A 177 28.98 8.32 0.31
C ALA A 177 30.31 7.56 0.32
N ALA A 178 30.26 6.23 0.14
CA ALA A 178 31.44 5.40 0.04
C ALA A 178 32.30 5.98 -1.08
N SER A 179 33.50 6.37 -0.69
CA SER A 179 34.48 7.15 -1.43
C SER A 179 34.66 6.71 -2.89
N LEU A 180 34.15 7.49 -3.84
CA LEU A 180 34.63 7.51 -5.23
C LEU A 180 35.97 8.27 -5.34
N ARG A 181 36.90 8.02 -4.41
CA ARG A 181 38.25 8.59 -4.39
C ARG A 181 39.29 7.49 -4.23
N SER A 182 39.44 6.61 -5.22
CA SER A 182 40.67 5.80 -5.32
C SER A 182 41.05 5.33 -6.73
N SER A 183 40.56 5.95 -7.81
CA SER A 183 41.01 5.58 -9.18
C SER A 183 41.67 6.72 -9.96
N ALA A 184 42.00 7.84 -9.30
CA ALA A 184 42.84 8.88 -9.89
C ALA A 184 44.25 8.81 -9.29
N ARG A 185 45.01 7.76 -9.64
CA ARG A 185 46.49 7.65 -9.59
C ARG A 185 46.89 6.18 -9.76
N SER A 186 47.10 5.77 -11.01
CA SER A 186 48.08 4.76 -11.42
C SER A 186 48.30 4.91 -12.91
#